data_AF-A0A7W1HCI5-F1
#
_entry.id   AF-A0A7W1HCI5-F1
#
_cell.length_a   1.000
_cell.length_b   1.000
_cell.length_c   1.000
_cell.angle_alpha   90.00
_cell.angle_beta   90.00
_cell.angle_gamma   90.00
#
_symmetry.space_group_name_H-M   'P 1'
#
loop_
_entity.id
_entity.type
_entity.pdbx_description
1 polymer ?
#
loop_
_entity_poly.entity_id
_entity_poly.type
_entity_poly.pdbx_seq_one_letter_code
_entity_poly.pdbx_strand_id
1 'polypeptide(L)'
;MTTGCHSAPAGDEPGRPKTPPALSGVSRRAILKGGALAGAAALGGAALGLGGQRKDLLLPRAEVSDIHGAGGTGPIRDIRPGGFDPTAFASRFDGGRVSRLPGGQTLREYDFVALDREIEIAPGVWFPAWTYNGRVPGPTIRATEGDRIRVFFHNAGSHPHTIHFHGFHPADMDGVFEVVEPGQRFLYEFDAEPFGLHLYHCHTTPLRRHIHKGLYGAFIVDPPGGRPPAREYVLVMNGFDTDFDGGNEFYAVN
;
A
#
# COMPACT_ATOMS: atom_id res chain seq x y z
N MET A 1 -14.27 64.88 -0.17
CA MET A 1 -14.07 65.09 -1.62
C MET A 1 -13.51 63.81 -2.20
N THR A 2 -14.30 63.21 -3.09
CA THR A 2 -14.15 61.90 -3.70
C THR A 2 -13.11 61.90 -4.81
N THR A 3 -12.14 60.99 -4.75
CA THR A 3 -11.19 60.72 -5.85
C THR A 3 -11.81 59.73 -6.82
N GLY A 4 -12.17 60.23 -8.01
CA GLY A 4 -12.77 59.46 -9.09
C GLY A 4 -11.73 58.71 -9.92
N CYS A 5 -12.01 57.44 -10.20
CA CYS A 5 -11.33 56.62 -11.20
C CYS A 5 -11.57 57.17 -12.60
N HIS A 6 -10.51 57.27 -13.42
CA HIS A 6 -10.60 57.46 -14.86
C HIS A 6 -10.25 56.15 -15.56
N SER A 7 -11.18 55.68 -16.39
CA SER A 7 -11.12 54.51 -17.26
C SER A 7 -10.44 54.85 -18.60
N ALA A 8 -9.52 53.99 -19.04
CA ALA A 8 -8.92 53.99 -20.38
C ALA A 8 -9.59 52.92 -21.28
N PRO A 9 -9.58 53.09 -22.62
CA PRO A 9 -10.44 52.33 -23.54
C PRO A 9 -9.86 50.96 -23.95
N ALA A 10 -10.78 50.06 -24.33
CA ALA A 10 -10.54 48.70 -24.76
C ALA A 10 -9.88 48.63 -26.15
N GLY A 11 -8.79 47.86 -26.25
CA GLY A 11 -8.15 47.46 -27.50
C GLY A 11 -8.74 46.16 -28.05
N ASP A 12 -8.75 46.08 -29.37
CA ASP A 12 -9.37 45.08 -30.24
C ASP A 12 -8.59 43.74 -30.25
N GLU A 13 -9.25 42.61 -29.94
CA GLU A 13 -8.68 41.25 -30.06
C GLU A 13 -9.04 40.61 -31.42
N PRO A 14 -8.07 40.05 -32.17
CA PRO A 14 -8.38 39.33 -33.41
C PRO A 14 -8.77 37.86 -33.18
N GLY A 15 -10.00 37.52 -33.60
CA GLY A 15 -10.30 36.34 -34.42
C GLY A 15 -10.22 34.95 -33.78
N ARG A 16 -11.26 34.54 -33.04
CA ARG A 16 -11.55 33.14 -32.71
C ARG A 16 -12.00 32.33 -33.95
N PRO A 17 -11.53 31.07 -34.14
CA PRO A 17 -12.03 30.19 -35.20
C PRO A 17 -13.48 29.73 -34.97
N LYS A 18 -14.22 29.60 -36.08
CA LYS A 18 -15.67 29.35 -36.17
C LYS A 18 -16.08 27.93 -35.75
N THR A 19 -17.17 27.84 -34.99
CA THR A 19 -17.85 26.61 -34.56
C THR A 19 -18.56 25.91 -35.74
N PRO A 20 -18.47 24.57 -35.91
CA PRO A 20 -19.26 23.83 -36.89
C PRO A 20 -20.73 23.65 -36.46
N PRO A 21 -21.66 23.41 -37.41
CA PRO A 21 -23.10 23.49 -37.17
C PRO A 21 -23.66 22.30 -36.37
N ALA A 22 -24.74 22.57 -35.63
CA ALA A 22 -25.47 21.63 -34.80
C ALA A 22 -26.28 20.62 -35.63
N LEU A 23 -26.13 19.33 -35.33
CA LEU A 23 -27.01 18.26 -35.82
C LEU A 23 -28.22 18.13 -34.88
N SER A 24 -29.41 18.21 -35.48
CA SER A 24 -30.70 18.13 -34.81
C SER A 24 -31.16 16.69 -34.57
N GLY A 25 -31.73 16.45 -33.38
CA GLY A 25 -32.91 15.61 -33.21
C GLY A 25 -32.72 14.10 -33.01
N VAL A 26 -32.46 13.68 -31.76
CA VAL A 26 -33.05 12.45 -31.21
C VAL A 26 -33.52 12.73 -29.77
N SER A 27 -34.84 12.73 -29.58
CA SER A 27 -35.48 12.89 -28.27
C SER A 27 -35.36 11.60 -27.46
N ARG A 28 -35.10 11.73 -26.14
CA ARG A 28 -34.99 10.65 -25.13
C ARG A 28 -36.24 9.73 -25.04
N ARG A 29 -37.28 9.97 -25.83
CA ARG A 29 -38.50 9.17 -25.93
C ARG A 29 -38.48 8.07 -27.00
N ALA A 30 -37.43 8.00 -27.83
CA ALA A 30 -37.31 7.02 -28.92
C ALA A 30 -36.65 5.67 -28.52
N ILE A 31 -35.96 5.60 -27.37
CA ILE A 31 -35.24 4.37 -26.94
C ILE A 31 -36.14 3.41 -26.13
N LEU A 32 -37.32 3.82 -25.70
CA LEU A 32 -38.23 3.00 -24.86
C LEU A 32 -39.39 2.32 -25.62
N LYS A 33 -39.33 2.22 -26.96
CA LYS A 33 -40.37 1.54 -27.78
C LYS A 33 -39.86 0.43 -28.70
N GLY A 34 -38.61 0.00 -28.58
CA GLY A 34 -37.98 -0.96 -29.50
C GLY A 34 -37.41 -2.21 -28.83
N GLY A 35 -38.16 -2.87 -27.94
CA GLY A 35 -37.66 -4.04 -27.22
C GLY A 35 -38.74 -4.98 -26.71
N ALA A 36 -39.58 -5.50 -27.62
CA ALA A 36 -40.41 -6.66 -27.34
C ALA A 36 -40.71 -7.43 -28.64
N LEU A 37 -40.52 -8.76 -28.58
CA LEU A 37 -41.00 -9.84 -29.47
C LEU A 37 -40.17 -10.22 -30.72
N ALA A 38 -39.29 -11.23 -30.55
CA ALA A 38 -39.17 -12.47 -31.35
C ALA A 38 -37.88 -13.21 -30.91
N GLY A 39 -37.83 -14.51 -30.60
CA GLY A 39 -38.81 -15.56 -30.73
C GLY A 39 -38.45 -16.78 -29.88
N ALA A 40 -39.47 -17.58 -29.61
CA ALA A 40 -39.37 -18.89 -29.00
C ALA A 40 -38.86 -19.92 -30.02
N ALA A 41 -37.93 -20.77 -29.59
CA ALA A 41 -37.72 -22.08 -30.19
C ALA A 41 -37.51 -23.09 -29.05
N ALA A 42 -38.58 -23.82 -28.74
CA ALA A 42 -38.56 -24.98 -27.88
C ALA A 42 -38.43 -26.22 -28.77
N LEU A 43 -37.43 -27.06 -28.49
CA LEU A 43 -37.49 -28.49 -28.76
C LEU A 43 -37.09 -29.19 -27.46
N GLY A 44 -38.04 -29.92 -26.91
CA GLY A 44 -37.90 -30.68 -25.68
C GLY A 44 -37.18 -32.01 -25.88
N GLY A 45 -36.55 -32.47 -24.81
CA GLY A 45 -36.05 -33.82 -24.63
C GLY A 45 -35.82 -34.04 -23.14
N ALA A 46 -36.72 -34.79 -22.51
CA ALA A 46 -36.70 -35.10 -21.08
C ALA A 46 -35.64 -36.16 -20.75
N ALA A 47 -34.82 -35.90 -19.74
CA ALA A 47 -34.15 -36.93 -18.95
C ALA A 47 -34.03 -36.44 -17.50
N LEU A 48 -34.94 -36.94 -16.66
CA LEU A 48 -34.84 -36.90 -15.20
C LEU A 48 -33.71 -37.85 -14.77
N GLY A 49 -32.75 -37.33 -14.01
CA GLY A 49 -31.65 -38.08 -13.42
C GLY A 49 -31.02 -37.29 -12.28
N LEU A 50 -31.57 -37.46 -11.08
CA LEU A 50 -31.08 -36.93 -9.81
C LEU A 50 -29.66 -37.43 -9.49
N GLY A 51 -28.86 -36.58 -8.84
CA GLY A 51 -27.75 -37.06 -7.99
C GLY A 51 -26.33 -36.61 -8.36
N GLY A 52 -26.12 -35.35 -8.74
CA GLY A 52 -24.78 -34.76 -8.80
C GLY A 52 -24.34 -34.24 -7.43
N GLN A 53 -23.50 -35.00 -6.73
CA GLN A 53 -22.85 -34.61 -5.47
C GLN A 53 -22.05 -33.31 -5.64
N ARG A 54 -22.63 -32.18 -5.20
CA ARG A 54 -21.83 -31.01 -4.82
C ARG A 54 -21.18 -31.35 -3.48
N LYS A 55 -19.89 -31.65 -3.51
CA LYS A 55 -19.07 -31.58 -2.29
C LYS A 55 -18.92 -30.10 -1.98
N ASP A 56 -19.80 -29.58 -1.15
CA ASP A 56 -19.54 -28.36 -0.40
C ASP A 56 -18.25 -28.62 0.38
N LEU A 57 -17.15 -28.01 -0.05
CA LEU A 57 -15.92 -27.94 0.73
C LEU A 57 -16.20 -27.02 1.91
N LEU A 58 -16.88 -27.55 2.92
CA LEU A 58 -16.85 -26.99 4.26
C LEU A 58 -15.40 -27.07 4.73
N LEU A 59 -14.71 -25.93 4.71
CA LEU A 59 -13.58 -25.71 5.59
C LEU A 59 -14.09 -25.91 7.03
N PRO A 60 -13.41 -26.68 7.89
CA PRO A 60 -13.83 -26.79 9.28
C PRO A 60 -13.78 -25.38 9.87
N ARG A 61 -14.92 -24.92 10.38
CA ARG A 61 -14.96 -23.76 11.26
C ARG A 61 -14.12 -24.13 12.48
N ALA A 62 -12.93 -23.57 12.60
CA ALA A 62 -12.15 -23.69 13.82
C ALA A 62 -13.03 -23.09 14.93
N GLU A 63 -13.38 -23.91 15.93
CA GLU A 63 -13.95 -23.39 17.15
C GLU A 63 -12.87 -22.52 17.80
N VAL A 64 -13.05 -21.21 17.72
CA VAL A 64 -12.31 -20.26 18.53
C VAL A 64 -12.81 -20.49 19.95
N SER A 65 -12.04 -21.22 20.75
CA SER A 65 -12.31 -21.30 22.18
C SER A 65 -12.11 -19.91 22.76
N ASP A 66 -13.12 -19.38 23.44
CA ASP A 66 -13.13 -18.08 24.10
C ASP A 66 -11.79 -17.78 24.82
N ILE A 67 -10.94 -16.95 24.22
CA ILE A 67 -9.75 -16.40 24.88
C ILE A 67 -10.15 -15.09 25.57
N HIS A 68 -11.20 -15.15 26.39
CA HIS A 68 -11.58 -14.07 27.29
C HIS A 68 -11.64 -14.63 28.71
N GLY A 69 -10.45 -14.79 29.29
CA GLY A 69 -10.31 -15.24 30.67
C GLY A 69 -8.87 -15.12 31.16
N ALA A 70 -8.63 -14.14 32.03
CA ALA A 70 -7.44 -13.91 32.83
C ALA A 70 -6.18 -13.39 32.10
N GLY A 71 -5.70 -12.24 32.59
CA GLY A 71 -4.36 -11.73 32.29
C GLY A 71 -3.30 -12.79 32.57
N GLY A 72 -2.79 -13.39 31.50
CA GLY A 72 -1.70 -14.34 31.54
C GLY A 72 -0.41 -13.67 31.09
N THR A 73 0.35 -13.10 32.03
CA THR A 73 1.80 -13.01 31.91
C THR A 73 2.38 -14.43 31.99
N GLY A 74 2.08 -15.26 30.99
CA GLY A 74 2.68 -16.57 30.84
C GLY A 74 4.13 -16.42 30.40
N PRO A 75 5.06 -17.29 30.86
CA PRO A 75 6.43 -17.23 30.40
C PRO A 75 6.45 -17.41 28.88
N ILE A 76 7.31 -16.63 28.20
CA ILE A 76 7.64 -16.82 26.79
C ILE A 76 7.98 -18.31 26.63
N ARG A 77 7.06 -19.09 26.04
CA ARG A 77 7.33 -20.50 25.72
C ARG A 77 8.52 -20.52 24.77
N ASP A 78 9.42 -21.49 24.98
CA ASP A 78 10.65 -21.68 24.22
C ASP A 78 10.44 -21.41 22.73
N ILE A 79 10.94 -20.25 22.28
CA ILE A 79 11.09 -19.95 20.86
C ILE A 79 12.04 -21.04 20.34
N ARG A 80 11.57 -21.83 19.38
CA ARG A 80 12.34 -22.96 18.80
C ARG A 80 13.78 -22.51 18.51
N PRO A 81 14.82 -23.29 18.87
CA PRO A 81 16.19 -22.97 18.49
C PRO A 81 16.28 -22.85 16.96
N GLY A 82 16.63 -21.65 16.47
CA GLY A 82 16.53 -21.25 15.05
C GLY A 82 15.38 -20.29 14.71
N GLY A 83 14.63 -19.82 15.71
CA GLY A 83 13.50 -18.90 15.59
C GLY A 83 13.86 -17.42 15.43
N PHE A 84 12.82 -16.59 15.40
CA PHE A 84 12.87 -15.14 15.30
C PHE A 84 13.64 -14.52 16.48
N ASP A 85 14.67 -13.72 16.19
CA ASP A 85 15.40 -12.92 17.19
C ASP A 85 14.84 -11.48 17.17
N PRO A 86 14.01 -11.10 18.17
CA PRO A 86 13.39 -9.78 18.22
C PRO A 86 14.42 -8.66 18.41
N THR A 87 15.53 -8.93 19.10
CA THR A 87 16.58 -7.94 19.35
C THR A 87 17.31 -7.65 18.04
N ALA A 88 17.74 -8.70 17.33
CA ALA A 88 18.41 -8.55 16.04
C ALA A 88 17.50 -7.96 14.96
N PHE A 89 16.19 -8.25 15.03
CA PHE A 89 15.22 -7.61 14.13
C PHE A 89 15.07 -6.11 14.42
N ALA A 90 14.85 -5.73 15.68
CA ALA A 90 14.64 -4.35 16.10
C ALA A 90 15.89 -3.45 15.90
N SER A 91 17.09 -4.04 15.91
CA SER A 91 18.34 -3.30 15.70
C SER A 91 18.88 -3.39 14.26
N ARG A 92 18.10 -3.90 13.30
CA ARG A 92 18.53 -4.01 11.88
C ARG A 92 18.11 -2.78 11.10
N PHE A 93 19.09 -1.94 10.80
CA PHE A 93 18.94 -0.79 9.92
C PHE A 93 19.53 -1.09 8.54
N ASP A 94 18.73 -0.95 7.49
CA ASP A 94 19.16 -1.08 6.11
C ASP A 94 19.68 0.28 5.62
N GLY A 95 20.98 0.37 5.36
CA GLY A 95 21.61 1.58 4.81
C GLY A 95 21.54 1.66 3.28
N GLY A 96 21.03 0.63 2.60
CA GLY A 96 21.04 0.53 1.15
C GLY A 96 22.44 0.37 0.57
N ARG A 97 22.51 0.29 -0.76
CA ARG A 97 23.77 0.39 -1.51
C ARG A 97 24.18 1.84 -1.61
N VAL A 98 25.41 2.15 -1.21
CA VAL A 98 25.92 3.53 -1.17
C VAL A 98 26.86 3.79 -2.33
N SER A 99 26.65 4.90 -3.04
CA SER A 99 27.55 5.41 -4.08
C SER A 99 27.60 6.95 -4.06
N ARG A 100 28.28 7.56 -5.03
CA ARG A 100 28.42 9.02 -5.16
C ARG A 100 27.93 9.47 -6.53
N LEU A 101 27.07 10.49 -6.55
CA LEU A 101 26.68 11.17 -7.79
C LEU A 101 27.83 12.08 -8.29
N PRO A 102 27.83 12.50 -9.57
CA PRO A 102 28.84 13.41 -10.11
C PRO A 102 29.04 14.72 -9.33
N GLY A 103 28.00 15.19 -8.61
CA GLY A 103 28.05 16.37 -7.73
C GLY A 103 28.55 16.10 -6.31
N GLY A 104 29.00 14.89 -5.98
CA GLY A 104 29.50 14.50 -4.66
C GLY A 104 28.42 14.12 -3.64
N GLN A 105 27.15 14.38 -3.92
CA GLN A 105 26.01 13.92 -3.12
C GLN A 105 26.06 12.38 -2.98
N THR A 106 25.83 11.89 -1.77
CA THR A 106 25.67 10.45 -1.52
C THR A 106 24.41 9.96 -2.21
N LEU A 107 24.48 8.85 -2.93
CA LEU A 107 23.31 8.12 -3.41
C LEU A 107 23.15 6.85 -2.58
N ARG A 108 21.94 6.62 -2.05
CA ARG A 108 21.53 5.36 -1.42
C ARG A 108 20.43 4.70 -2.22
N GLU A 109 20.66 3.45 -2.58
CA GLU A 109 19.73 2.65 -3.37
C GLU A 109 19.19 1.46 -2.57
N TYR A 110 17.88 1.26 -2.62
CA TYR A 110 17.17 0.18 -1.94
C TYR A 110 16.34 -0.61 -2.96
N ASP A 111 16.22 -1.92 -2.74
CA ASP A 111 15.31 -2.76 -3.51
C ASP A 111 14.13 -3.18 -2.63
N PHE A 112 12.93 -2.92 -3.13
CA PHE A 112 11.68 -3.26 -2.47
C PHE A 112 10.87 -4.18 -3.36
N VAL A 113 10.43 -5.29 -2.79
CA VAL A 113 9.54 -6.23 -3.47
C VAL A 113 8.29 -6.40 -2.63
N ALA A 114 7.12 -6.05 -3.18
CA ALA A 114 5.85 -6.43 -2.57
C ALA A 114 5.55 -7.91 -2.86
N LEU A 115 5.20 -8.67 -1.82
CA LEU A 115 4.93 -10.10 -1.90
C LEU A 115 3.72 -10.46 -1.05
N ASP A 116 2.89 -11.38 -1.56
CA ASP A 116 1.88 -12.07 -0.76
C ASP A 116 2.56 -13.18 0.03
N ARG A 117 2.40 -13.21 1.36
CA ARG A 117 3.08 -14.18 2.22
C ARG A 117 2.27 -14.54 3.46
N GLU A 118 2.15 -15.83 3.74
CA GLU A 118 1.71 -16.31 5.05
C GLU A 118 2.81 -16.07 6.09
N ILE A 119 2.45 -15.39 7.18
CA ILE A 119 3.34 -15.17 8.33
C ILE A 119 2.70 -15.78 9.59
N GLU A 120 3.49 -16.43 10.43
CA GLU A 120 3.03 -16.94 11.72
C GLU A 120 3.12 -15.81 12.76
N ILE A 121 1.98 -15.29 13.22
CA ILE A 121 1.90 -14.13 14.13
C ILE A 121 1.78 -14.54 15.60
N ALA A 122 1.34 -15.76 15.86
CA ALA A 122 1.37 -16.43 17.15
C ALA A 122 1.49 -17.95 16.90
N PRO A 123 1.89 -18.78 17.89
CA PRO A 123 2.05 -20.22 17.66
C PRO A 123 0.80 -20.86 17.04
N GLY A 124 0.91 -21.32 15.80
CA GLY A 124 -0.18 -21.92 15.03
C GLY A 124 -1.18 -20.94 14.39
N VAL A 125 -1.01 -19.63 14.58
CA VAL A 125 -1.86 -18.58 13.99
C VAL A 125 -1.14 -17.96 12.80
N TRP A 126 -1.66 -18.24 11.61
CA TRP A 126 -1.10 -17.75 10.34
C TRP A 126 -1.93 -16.60 9.80
N PHE A 127 -1.25 -15.60 9.26
CA PHE A 127 -1.85 -14.39 8.71
C PHE A 127 -1.44 -14.22 7.24
N PRO A 128 -2.41 -14.09 6.30
CA PRO A 128 -2.14 -13.82 4.89
C PRO A 128 -1.75 -12.35 4.70
N ALA A 129 -0.46 -12.06 4.84
CA ALA A 129 0.12 -10.73 4.76
C ALA A 129 0.43 -10.29 3.33
N TRP A 130 0.42 -8.98 3.12
CA TRP A 130 1.12 -8.31 2.04
C TRP A 130 2.35 -7.64 2.62
N THR A 131 3.52 -7.96 2.08
CA THR A 131 4.79 -7.66 2.72
C THR A 131 5.72 -6.89 1.81
N TYR A 132 6.52 -6.00 2.39
CA TYR A 132 7.73 -5.52 1.73
C TYR A 132 8.91 -6.43 2.11
N ASN A 133 9.56 -7.00 1.10
CA ASN A 133 10.71 -7.91 1.26
C ASN A 133 10.39 -9.12 2.16
N GLY A 134 9.16 -9.61 2.13
CA GLY A 134 8.79 -10.89 2.74
C GLY A 134 8.68 -10.87 4.26
N ARG A 135 8.56 -9.70 4.89
CA ARG A 135 8.38 -9.52 6.35
C ARG A 135 7.38 -8.41 6.70
N VAL A 136 6.86 -8.47 7.92
CA VAL A 136 6.04 -7.43 8.55
C VAL A 136 6.65 -7.14 9.93
N PRO A 137 6.96 -5.88 10.28
CA PRO A 137 7.04 -4.73 9.37
C PRO A 137 8.07 -4.95 8.24
N GLY A 138 7.97 -4.15 7.20
CA GLY A 138 8.96 -4.05 6.13
C GLY A 138 10.32 -3.56 6.62
N PRO A 139 11.33 -3.48 5.74
CA PRO A 139 12.66 -3.03 6.11
C PRO A 139 12.71 -1.65 6.77
N THR A 140 13.45 -1.54 7.87
CA THR A 140 13.79 -0.22 8.42
C THR A 140 14.94 0.36 7.60
N ILE A 141 14.64 1.30 6.72
CA ILE A 141 15.65 1.97 5.90
C ILE A 141 16.23 3.18 6.62
N ARG A 142 17.52 3.44 6.44
CA ARG A 142 18.26 4.50 7.16
C ARG A 142 19.18 5.27 6.22
N ALA A 143 19.00 6.57 6.20
CA ALA A 143 19.80 7.51 5.42
C ALA A 143 20.33 8.64 6.30
N THR A 144 21.18 9.50 5.74
CA THR A 144 21.58 10.77 6.35
C THR A 144 20.91 11.91 5.59
N GLU A 145 20.53 12.97 6.31
CA GLU A 145 19.90 14.13 5.69
C GLU A 145 20.75 14.69 4.55
N GLY A 146 20.12 14.95 3.39
CA GLY A 146 20.77 15.38 2.16
C GLY A 146 21.28 14.24 1.26
N ASP A 147 21.23 12.98 1.68
CA ASP A 147 21.46 11.84 0.78
C ASP A 147 20.36 11.77 -0.30
N ARG A 148 20.73 11.46 -1.54
CA ARG A 148 19.77 11.09 -2.59
C ARG A 148 19.29 9.67 -2.34
N ILE A 149 17.98 9.45 -2.34
CA ILE A 149 17.35 8.14 -2.17
C ILE A 149 16.81 7.64 -3.51
N ARG A 150 17.07 6.37 -3.82
CA ARG A 150 16.40 5.62 -4.87
C ARG A 150 15.82 4.34 -4.30
N VAL A 151 14.52 4.14 -4.45
CA VAL A 151 13.86 2.87 -4.10
C VAL A 151 13.33 2.22 -5.36
N PHE A 152 13.97 1.13 -5.76
CA PHE A 152 13.54 0.28 -6.86
C PHE A 152 12.43 -0.62 -6.35
N PHE A 153 11.19 -0.21 -6.58
CA PHE A 153 10.02 -0.97 -6.18
C PHE A 153 9.58 -1.92 -7.30
N HIS A 154 9.36 -3.18 -6.93
CA HIS A 154 8.79 -4.21 -7.79
C HIS A 154 7.57 -4.82 -7.11
N ASN A 155 6.43 -4.75 -7.77
CA ASN A 155 5.23 -5.41 -7.27
C ASN A 155 5.19 -6.86 -7.76
N ALA A 156 5.52 -7.82 -6.91
CA ALA A 156 5.42 -9.24 -7.19
C ALA A 156 4.23 -9.91 -6.45
N GLY A 157 3.32 -9.11 -5.89
CA GLY A 157 2.08 -9.56 -5.26
C GLY A 157 0.94 -9.71 -6.25
N SER A 158 -0.25 -10.03 -5.74
CA SER A 158 -1.46 -10.19 -6.56
C SER A 158 -2.34 -8.95 -6.69
N HIS A 159 -2.01 -7.85 -5.99
CA HIS A 159 -2.80 -6.63 -5.93
C HIS A 159 -1.96 -5.41 -6.34
N PRO A 160 -2.58 -4.32 -6.84
CA PRO A 160 -1.88 -3.06 -7.06
C PRO A 160 -1.35 -2.51 -5.73
N HIS A 161 -0.12 -2.01 -5.76
CA HIS A 161 0.57 -1.47 -4.58
C HIS A 161 1.35 -0.20 -4.93
N THR A 162 1.69 0.56 -3.89
CA THR A 162 2.54 1.77 -3.94
C THR A 162 3.37 1.83 -2.68
N ILE A 163 4.38 2.69 -2.62
CA ILE A 163 5.05 3.09 -1.39
C ILE A 163 4.89 4.60 -1.23
N HIS A 164 4.17 5.02 -0.20
CA HIS A 164 4.10 6.39 0.26
C HIS A 164 5.07 6.59 1.41
N PHE A 165 6.01 7.52 1.24
CA PHE A 165 7.01 7.88 2.25
C PHE A 165 6.52 9.09 3.04
N HIS A 166 6.68 9.05 4.36
CA HIS A 166 6.57 10.25 5.18
C HIS A 166 7.91 10.97 5.13
N GLY A 167 7.91 12.23 4.73
CA GLY A 167 9.10 13.04 4.48
C GLY A 167 8.85 14.07 3.38
N PHE A 168 9.89 14.73 2.90
CA PHE A 168 9.76 15.60 1.73
C PHE A 168 10.12 14.87 0.44
N HIS A 169 9.24 14.99 -0.53
CA HIS A 169 9.43 14.46 -1.87
C HIS A 169 8.53 15.22 -2.86
N PRO A 170 8.87 15.20 -4.15
CA PRO A 170 7.97 15.65 -5.20
C PRO A 170 6.63 14.89 -5.20
N ALA A 171 5.59 15.51 -5.77
CA ALA A 171 4.25 14.92 -5.81
C ALA A 171 4.20 13.63 -6.64
N ASP A 172 5.03 13.50 -7.67
CA ASP A 172 5.17 12.31 -8.51
C ASP A 172 6.02 11.19 -7.88
N MET A 173 6.47 11.40 -6.63
CA MET A 173 7.20 10.44 -5.81
C MET A 173 6.48 10.15 -4.48
N ASP A 174 5.24 10.62 -4.35
CA ASP A 174 4.43 10.52 -3.13
C ASP A 174 3.83 9.13 -2.92
N GLY A 175 3.64 8.35 -3.98
CA GLY A 175 3.03 7.02 -3.88
C GLY A 175 1.50 7.04 -3.72
N VAL A 176 0.87 8.21 -3.86
CA VAL A 176 -0.58 8.38 -3.85
C VAL A 176 -1.17 8.14 -5.24
N PHE A 177 -0.46 8.52 -6.31
CA PHE A 177 -0.93 8.41 -7.69
C PHE A 177 -0.17 7.34 -8.50
N GLU A 178 0.99 6.92 -8.01
CA GLU A 178 1.96 6.05 -8.68
C GLU A 178 1.61 4.57 -8.48
N VAL A 179 0.36 4.19 -8.81
CA VAL A 179 -0.12 2.81 -8.67
C VAL A 179 0.72 1.86 -9.51
N VAL A 180 1.33 0.87 -8.86
CA VAL A 180 2.15 -0.16 -9.51
C VAL A 180 1.36 -1.46 -9.57
N GLU A 181 0.97 -1.86 -10.77
CA GLU A 181 0.23 -3.11 -10.99
C GLU A 181 1.11 -4.35 -10.73
N PRO A 182 0.50 -5.52 -10.48
CA PRO A 182 1.22 -6.78 -10.40
C PRO A 182 2.20 -6.99 -11.58
N GLY A 183 3.44 -7.36 -11.26
CA GLY A 183 4.55 -7.54 -12.21
C GLY A 183 5.23 -6.25 -12.67
N GLN A 184 4.72 -5.07 -12.30
CA GLN A 184 5.30 -3.79 -12.67
C GLN A 184 6.31 -3.27 -11.66
N ARG A 185 7.04 -2.23 -12.07
CA ARG A 185 8.10 -1.59 -11.30
C ARG A 185 7.94 -0.08 -11.32
N PHE A 186 8.39 0.56 -10.25
CA PHE A 186 8.47 2.00 -10.13
C PHE A 186 9.76 2.40 -9.40
N LEU A 187 10.33 3.54 -9.76
CA LEU A 187 11.50 4.11 -9.09
C LEU A 187 11.04 5.33 -8.30
N TYR A 188 11.04 5.22 -6.96
CA TYR A 188 10.91 6.39 -6.10
C TYR A 188 12.27 7.08 -5.98
N GLU A 189 12.31 8.39 -6.18
CA GLU A 189 13.54 9.16 -6.13
C GLU A 189 13.34 10.53 -5.47
N PHE A 190 13.96 10.76 -4.31
CA PHE A 190 13.83 11.98 -3.52
C PHE A 190 15.07 12.20 -2.65
N ASP A 191 15.19 13.37 -2.04
CA ASP A 191 16.27 13.66 -1.09
C ASP A 191 15.80 13.31 0.33
N ALA A 192 16.69 12.75 1.14
CA ALA A 192 16.36 12.42 2.53
C ALA A 192 16.28 13.69 3.37
N GLU A 193 15.07 14.18 3.65
CA GLU A 193 14.82 15.32 4.54
C GLU A 193 13.34 15.35 5.02
N PRO A 194 13.05 16.00 6.16
CA PRO A 194 13.99 16.46 7.17
C PRO A 194 14.60 15.29 7.96
N PHE A 195 15.67 15.51 8.72
CA PHE A 195 16.15 14.49 9.67
C PHE A 195 15.07 14.13 10.69
N GLY A 196 14.97 12.84 11.05
CA GLY A 196 13.90 12.36 11.92
C GLY A 196 13.67 10.86 11.88
N LEU A 197 12.65 10.43 12.62
CA LEU A 197 12.04 9.11 12.49
C LEU A 197 10.73 9.30 11.73
N HIS A 198 10.69 8.73 10.53
CA HIS A 198 9.55 8.70 9.64
C HIS A 198 9.11 7.25 9.41
N LEU A 199 8.15 7.07 8.51
CA LEU A 199 7.67 5.77 8.08
C LEU A 199 7.37 5.77 6.59
N TYR A 200 7.07 4.61 6.06
CA TYR A 200 6.48 4.46 4.74
C TYR A 200 5.39 3.38 4.80
N HIS A 201 4.41 3.46 3.90
CA HIS A 201 3.36 2.46 3.79
C HIS A 201 2.73 2.43 2.40
N CYS A 202 1.93 1.40 2.10
CA CYS A 202 1.14 1.41 0.88
C CYS A 202 -0.01 2.43 0.94
N HIS A 203 -0.29 3.09 -0.17
CA HIS A 203 -1.36 4.10 -0.29
C HIS A 203 -2.46 3.74 -1.31
N THR A 204 -2.47 2.49 -1.80
CA THR A 204 -3.52 1.99 -2.68
C THR A 204 -4.87 1.84 -1.96
N THR A 205 -5.97 2.06 -2.67
CA THR A 205 -7.32 1.89 -2.14
C THR A 205 -7.77 0.43 -2.19
N PRO A 206 -8.46 -0.10 -1.15
CA PRO A 206 -8.86 0.57 0.08
C PRO A 206 -7.73 0.69 1.11
N LEU A 207 -7.39 1.92 1.50
CA LEU A 207 -6.19 2.27 2.27
C LEU A 207 -6.00 1.43 3.53
N ARG A 208 -7.03 1.32 4.36
CA ARG A 208 -7.02 0.52 5.61
C ARG A 208 -6.56 -0.91 5.34
N ARG A 209 -6.98 -1.51 4.21
CA ARG A 209 -6.64 -2.89 3.88
C ARG A 209 -5.18 -3.07 3.53
N HIS A 210 -4.66 -2.20 2.68
CA HIS A 210 -3.27 -2.26 2.24
C HIS A 210 -2.30 -2.07 3.40
N ILE A 211 -2.59 -1.13 4.30
CA ILE A 211 -1.77 -0.92 5.50
C ILE A 211 -1.91 -2.12 6.44
N HIS A 212 -3.12 -2.51 6.87
CA HIS A 212 -3.26 -3.57 7.88
C HIS A 212 -2.66 -4.92 7.43
N LYS A 213 -2.64 -5.18 6.12
CA LYS A 213 -2.08 -6.42 5.58
C LYS A 213 -0.56 -6.55 5.76
N GLY A 214 0.14 -5.47 6.16
CA GLY A 214 1.56 -5.53 6.50
C GLY A 214 2.47 -4.62 5.67
N LEU A 215 1.92 -3.83 4.75
CA LEU A 215 2.70 -2.95 3.86
C LEU A 215 3.05 -1.63 4.55
N TYR A 216 3.91 -1.69 5.56
CA TYR A 216 4.46 -0.55 6.28
C TYR A 216 5.87 -0.85 6.81
N GLY A 217 6.66 0.19 7.05
CA GLY A 217 7.96 0.09 7.71
C GLY A 217 8.50 1.45 8.14
N ALA A 218 9.62 1.45 8.84
CA ALA A 218 10.24 2.67 9.35
C ALA A 218 11.26 3.25 8.37
N PHE A 219 11.34 4.57 8.33
CA PHE A 219 12.34 5.33 7.57
C PHE A 219 13.06 6.29 8.51
N ILE A 220 14.35 6.10 8.71
CA ILE A 220 15.17 6.93 9.59
C ILE A 220 16.06 7.84 8.74
N VAL A 221 16.03 9.13 9.03
CA VAL A 221 16.96 10.12 8.48
C VAL A 221 17.80 10.67 9.62
N ASP A 222 19.09 10.36 9.62
CA ASP A 222 20.03 10.90 10.59
C ASP A 222 20.36 12.37 10.30
N PRO A 223 20.57 13.21 11.34
CA PRO A 223 20.99 14.58 11.13
C PRO A 223 22.40 14.64 10.49
N PRO A 224 22.75 15.76 9.84
CA PRO A 224 24.10 16.01 9.36
C PRO A 224 25.11 15.89 10.51
N GLY A 225 26.19 15.15 10.30
CA GLY A 225 27.17 14.85 11.35
C GLY A 225 26.83 13.63 12.22
N GLY A 226 25.65 13.03 12.03
CA GLY A 226 25.24 11.79 12.69
C GLY A 226 24.74 11.97 14.12
N ARG A 227 24.49 10.84 14.80
CA ARG A 227 24.07 10.77 16.20
C ARG A 227 25.22 10.28 17.08
N PRO A 228 25.26 10.64 18.37
CA PRO A 228 26.17 10.01 19.30
C PRO A 228 26.03 8.48 19.28
N PRO A 229 27.12 7.71 19.39
CA PRO A 229 27.05 6.25 19.41
C PRO A 229 26.10 5.75 20.50
N ALA A 230 25.13 4.93 20.11
CA ALA A 230 24.14 4.36 21.02
C ALA A 230 23.78 2.93 20.58
N ARG A 231 23.21 2.15 21.51
CA ARG A 231 22.51 0.92 21.14
C ARG A 231 21.09 1.29 20.72
N GLU A 232 20.85 1.26 19.41
CA GLU A 232 19.61 1.71 18.81
C GLU A 232 18.67 0.55 18.49
N TYR A 233 17.37 0.79 18.69
CA TYR A 233 16.29 -0.10 18.31
C TYR A 233 15.17 0.72 17.67
N VAL A 234 14.49 0.14 16.68
CA VAL A 234 13.22 0.66 16.19
C VAL A 234 12.11 -0.29 16.62
N LEU A 235 10.99 0.27 17.08
CA LEU A 235 9.82 -0.47 17.54
C LEU A 235 8.63 -0.04 16.70
N VAL A 236 8.12 -0.93 15.85
CA VAL A 236 6.93 -0.67 15.04
C VAL A 236 5.75 -1.40 15.67
N MET A 237 4.77 -0.63 16.16
CA MET A 237 3.55 -1.16 16.77
C MET A 237 2.49 -1.39 15.69
N ASN A 238 1.86 -2.57 15.69
CA ASN A 238 0.81 -2.92 14.73
C ASN A 238 -0.31 -3.76 15.38
N GLY A 239 -1.32 -4.10 14.58
CA GLY A 239 -2.38 -5.03 14.92
C GLY A 239 -2.75 -5.92 13.74
N PHE A 240 -3.31 -7.10 14.04
CA PHE A 240 -3.74 -8.09 13.06
C PHE A 240 -5.23 -8.40 13.24
N ASP A 241 -5.97 -8.17 12.15
CA ASP A 241 -7.39 -8.47 11.93
C ASP A 241 -7.48 -9.86 11.27
N THR A 242 -7.65 -10.90 12.08
CA THR A 242 -7.51 -12.31 11.70
C THR A 242 -8.78 -12.95 11.19
N ASP A 243 -9.94 -12.43 11.59
CA ASP A 243 -11.25 -12.86 11.09
C ASP A 243 -11.84 -11.91 10.03
N PHE A 244 -11.15 -10.81 9.74
CA PHE A 244 -11.46 -9.83 8.70
C PHE A 244 -12.76 -9.06 8.94
N ASP A 245 -13.18 -8.92 10.20
CA ASP A 245 -14.39 -8.20 10.59
C ASP A 245 -14.19 -6.68 10.78
N GLY A 246 -12.93 -6.23 10.83
CA GLY A 246 -12.55 -4.83 11.07
C GLY A 246 -11.98 -4.54 12.46
N GLY A 247 -11.98 -5.53 13.36
CA GLY A 247 -11.29 -5.55 14.65
C GLY A 247 -9.82 -5.94 14.53
N ASN A 248 -9.09 -5.94 15.65
CA ASN A 248 -7.78 -6.58 15.74
C ASN A 248 -7.83 -7.56 16.91
N GLU A 249 -7.41 -8.81 16.68
CA GLU A 249 -7.36 -9.84 17.71
C GLU A 249 -5.97 -9.92 18.34
N PHE A 250 -4.95 -9.54 17.57
CA PHE A 250 -3.56 -9.53 18.00
C PHE A 250 -2.94 -8.14 17.82
N TYR A 251 -2.06 -7.79 18.75
CA TYR A 251 -1.24 -6.58 18.70
C TYR A 251 0.21 -6.99 18.91
N ALA A 252 1.14 -6.40 18.16
CA ALA A 252 2.55 -6.73 18.26
C ALA A 252 3.45 -5.49 18.15
N VAL A 253 4.72 -5.71 18.51
CA VAL A 253 5.81 -4.77 18.29
C VAL A 253 6.96 -5.53 17.65
N ASN A 254 7.23 -5.22 16.38
CA ASN A 254 8.08 -6.01 15.48
C ASN A 254 7.71 -7.50 15.43
#